data_AF-A0A1H8ZAW9-F1
#
_entry.id   AF-A0A1H8ZAW9-F1
#
_cell.length_a   1.000
_cell.length_b   1.000
_cell.length_c   1.000
_cell.angle_alpha   90.00
_cell.angle_beta   90.00
_cell.angle_gamma   90.00
#
_symmetry.space_group_name_H-M   'P 1'
#
loop_
_entity.id
_entity.type
_entity.pdbx_description
1 polymer ?
#
loop_
_entity_poly.entity_id
_entity_poly.type
_entity_poly.pdbx_seq_one_letter_code
_entity_poly.pdbx_strand_id
1 'polypeptide(L)'
;MGYSNHELTALIGSRICHDLISPIGAIGNGLELMQMNRTGSDPELALISESLENANARIRFFRIAFGLASEGQSAAAIEVRRVLADLSRGSRLRYLWQSDDDCPRYELRAVFLALLCLETALPYGGEVRISSGAGWRIEGHGPRLRLQENLWQNLTGQTATSVSPAEVQFALLPLLVAEMERELSVEIADDRISLAF
;
A
#
# COMPACT_ATOMS: atom_id res chain seq x y z
N MET A 1 12.95 -9.05 -18.73
CA MET A 1 12.00 -8.46 -19.69
C MET A 1 11.38 -7.24 -19.02
N GLY A 2 11.47 -6.06 -19.63
CA GLY A 2 10.81 -4.87 -19.11
C GLY A 2 9.34 -4.88 -19.50
N TYR A 3 8.46 -4.48 -18.59
CA TYR A 3 7.06 -4.26 -18.91
C TYR A 3 6.91 -3.05 -19.83
N SER A 4 5.99 -3.13 -20.79
CA SER A 4 5.55 -1.92 -21.49
C SER A 4 4.71 -1.04 -20.57
N ASN A 5 4.67 0.27 -20.85
CA ASN A 5 3.83 1.20 -20.11
C ASN A 5 2.34 0.81 -20.14
N HIS A 6 1.89 0.21 -21.25
CA HIS A 6 0.53 -0.29 -21.39
C HIS A 6 0.23 -1.45 -20.44
N GLU A 7 1.14 -2.43 -20.34
CA GLU A 7 1.00 -3.57 -19.42
C GLU A 7 0.99 -3.12 -17.96
N LEU A 8 1.91 -2.24 -17.55
CA LEU A 8 1.92 -1.68 -16.19
C LEU A 8 0.61 -0.95 -15.89
N THR A 9 0.12 -0.14 -16.83
CA THR A 9 -1.15 0.58 -16.66
C THR A 9 -2.33 -0.39 -16.49
N ALA A 10 -2.37 -1.48 -17.26
CA ALA A 10 -3.41 -2.50 -17.15
C ALA A 10 -3.33 -3.27 -15.81
N LEU A 11 -2.12 -3.60 -15.35
CA LEU A 11 -1.90 -4.24 -14.05
C LEU A 11 -2.35 -3.33 -12.89
N ILE A 12 -1.97 -2.05 -12.92
CA ILE A 12 -2.39 -1.05 -11.92
C ILE A 12 -3.92 -0.90 -11.92
N GLY A 13 -4.54 -0.75 -13.09
CA GLY A 13 -6.00 -0.64 -13.20
C GLY A 13 -6.71 -1.85 -12.62
N SER A 14 -6.22 -3.05 -12.93
CA SER A 14 -6.76 -4.31 -12.38
C SER A 14 -6.60 -4.38 -10.86
N ARG A 15 -5.45 -3.96 -10.33
CA ARG A 15 -5.18 -3.93 -8.88
C ARG A 15 -6.15 -2.99 -8.14
N ILE A 16 -6.31 -1.77 -8.63
CA ILE A 16 -7.20 -0.77 -8.03
C ILE A 16 -8.65 -1.27 -8.03
N CYS A 17 -9.13 -1.80 -9.16
CA CYS A 17 -10.48 -2.34 -9.26
C CYS A 17 -10.70 -3.50 -8.28
N HIS A 18 -9.75 -4.43 -8.19
CA HIS A 18 -9.83 -5.57 -7.28
C HIS A 18 -9.92 -5.14 -5.81
N ASP A 19 -9.07 -4.22 -5.36
CA ASP A 19 -9.03 -3.85 -3.94
C ASP A 19 -10.20 -2.97 -3.49
N LEU A 20 -10.86 -2.31 -4.45
CA LEU A 20 -12.04 -1.49 -4.19
C LEU A 20 -13.36 -2.26 -4.33
N ILE A 21 -13.39 -3.39 -5.04
CA ILE A 21 -14.65 -4.14 -5.27
C ILE A 21 -15.28 -4.64 -3.97
N SER A 22 -14.46 -5.14 -3.04
CA SER A 22 -14.92 -5.72 -1.78
C SER A 22 -15.59 -4.68 -0.86
N PRO A 23 -14.94 -3.55 -0.50
CA PRO A 23 -15.59 -2.57 0.38
C PRO A 23 -16.79 -1.89 -0.31
N ILE A 24 -16.77 -1.68 -1.63
CA ILE A 24 -17.94 -1.14 -2.35
C ILE A 24 -19.11 -2.13 -2.33
N GLY A 25 -18.84 -3.42 -2.54
CA GLY A 25 -19.86 -4.47 -2.45
C GLY A 25 -20.48 -4.57 -1.05
N ALA A 26 -19.68 -4.42 0.00
CA ALA A 26 -20.17 -4.43 1.38
C ALA A 26 -21.12 -3.26 1.69
N ILE A 27 -20.87 -2.06 1.14
CA ILE A 27 -21.81 -0.92 1.22
C ILE A 27 -23.13 -1.28 0.54
N GLY A 28 -23.09 -1.87 -0.66
CA GLY A 28 -24.28 -2.31 -1.39
C GLY A 28 -25.12 -3.29 -0.59
N ASN A 29 -24.47 -4.32 -0.04
CA ASN A 29 -25.12 -5.32 0.81
C ASN A 29 -25.77 -4.69 2.06
N GLY A 30 -25.08 -3.75 2.72
CA GLY A 30 -25.64 -3.03 3.86
C GLY A 30 -26.89 -2.23 3.51
N LEU A 31 -26.89 -1.56 2.36
CA LEU A 31 -28.05 -0.80 1.87
C LEU A 31 -29.24 -1.72 1.52
N GLU A 32 -28.97 -2.90 0.93
CA GLU A 32 -30.01 -3.90 0.66
C GLU A 32 -30.66 -4.41 1.95
N LEU A 33 -29.86 -4.72 2.98
CA LEU A 33 -30.36 -5.15 4.29
C LEU A 33 -31.25 -4.07 4.95
N MET A 34 -30.86 -2.80 4.87
CA MET A 34 -31.68 -1.69 5.36
C MET A 34 -33.03 -1.56 4.62
N GLN A 35 -33.07 -1.87 3.33
CA GLN A 35 -34.33 -1.84 2.57
C GLN A 35 -35.26 -3.00 2.94
N MET A 36 -34.70 -4.17 3.28
CA MET A 36 -35.46 -5.32 3.77
C MET A 36 -36.00 -5.08 5.20
N ASN A 37 -35.22 -4.38 6.04
CA ASN A 37 -35.56 -4.05 7.42
C ASN A 37 -36.19 -2.65 7.53
N ARG A 38 -37.53 -2.57 7.48
CA ARG A 38 -38.30 -1.29 7.52
C ARG A 38 -38.11 -0.44 8.79
N THR A 39 -37.37 -0.93 9.78
CA THR A 39 -37.05 -0.22 11.02
C THR A 39 -35.63 0.34 11.07
N GLY A 40 -34.81 0.16 10.03
CA GLY A 40 -33.46 0.76 9.91
C GLY A 40 -32.61 0.56 11.17
N SER A 41 -31.94 -0.58 11.31
CA SER A 41 -31.17 -0.90 12.51
C SER A 41 -29.73 -0.34 12.48
N ASP A 42 -29.22 0.02 13.66
CA ASP A 42 -27.87 0.55 13.88
C ASP A 42 -26.71 -0.32 13.33
N PRO A 43 -26.78 -1.67 13.33
CA PRO A 43 -25.68 -2.52 12.84
C PRO A 43 -25.42 -2.40 11.32
N GLU A 44 -26.46 -2.29 10.50
CA GLU A 44 -26.32 -2.15 9.05
C GLU A 44 -25.70 -0.79 8.70
N LEU A 45 -26.12 0.28 9.39
CA LEU A 45 -25.51 1.59 9.26
C LEU A 45 -24.03 1.57 9.66
N ALA A 46 -23.68 0.88 10.74
CA ALA A 46 -22.30 0.72 11.17
C ALA A 46 -21.45 -0.02 10.11
N LEU A 47 -21.98 -1.10 9.52
CA LEU A 47 -21.31 -1.85 8.45
C LEU A 47 -21.07 -0.98 7.20
N ILE A 48 -22.07 -0.18 6.81
CA ILE A 48 -21.95 0.75 5.68
C ILE A 48 -20.88 1.80 5.97
N SER A 49 -20.91 2.41 7.16
CA SER A 49 -19.93 3.41 7.57
C SER A 49 -18.51 2.86 7.59
N GLU A 50 -18.28 1.68 8.16
CA GLU A 50 -16.97 1.02 8.19
C GLU A 50 -16.47 0.71 6.77
N SER A 51 -17.35 0.17 5.92
CA SER A 51 -17.00 -0.17 4.53
C SER A 51 -16.67 1.08 3.71
N LEU A 52 -17.40 2.18 3.92
CA LEU A 52 -17.15 3.47 3.30
C LEU A 52 -15.83 4.08 3.76
N GLU A 53 -15.51 4.01 5.05
CA GLU A 53 -14.23 4.45 5.58
C GLU A 53 -13.07 3.65 4.97
N ASN A 54 -13.21 2.32 4.88
CA ASN A 54 -12.22 1.43 4.29
C ASN A 54 -11.98 1.75 2.79
N ALA A 55 -13.05 1.90 2.01
CA ALA A 55 -12.95 2.28 0.59
C ALA A 55 -12.23 3.63 0.43
N ASN A 56 -12.61 4.62 1.22
CA ASN A 56 -11.99 5.95 1.18
C ASN A 56 -10.51 5.93 1.58
N ALA A 57 -10.14 5.13 2.58
CA ALA A 57 -8.76 4.95 2.99
C ALA A 57 -7.93 4.34 1.85
N ARG A 58 -8.44 3.28 1.20
CA ARG A 58 -7.80 2.65 0.03
C ARG A 58 -7.66 3.61 -1.15
N ILE A 59 -8.69 4.40 -1.47
CA ILE A 59 -8.62 5.42 -2.53
C ILE A 59 -7.52 6.44 -2.23
N ARG A 60 -7.46 6.97 -1.00
CA ARG A 60 -6.40 7.93 -0.60
C ARG A 60 -5.02 7.30 -0.71
N PHE A 61 -4.87 6.06 -0.26
CA PHE A 61 -3.62 5.30 -0.35
C PHE A 61 -3.18 5.10 -1.81
N PHE A 62 -4.05 4.59 -2.68
CA PHE A 62 -3.74 4.36 -4.10
C PHE A 62 -3.45 5.66 -4.86
N ARG A 63 -4.12 6.77 -4.50
CA ARG A 63 -3.83 8.09 -5.05
C ARG A 63 -2.42 8.58 -4.71
N ILE A 64 -1.84 8.12 -3.60
CA ILE A 64 -0.44 8.39 -3.27
C ILE A 64 0.46 7.38 -3.96
N ALA A 65 0.18 6.07 -3.88
CA ALA A 65 1.05 5.01 -4.41
C ALA A 65 1.17 5.02 -5.94
N PHE A 66 0.05 5.11 -6.65
CA PHE A 66 -0.04 4.97 -8.10
C PHE A 66 -0.32 6.28 -8.83
N GLY A 67 -0.68 7.33 -8.10
CA GLY A 67 -0.98 8.65 -8.68
C GLY A 67 0.27 9.34 -9.23
N LEU A 68 0.04 10.28 -10.15
CA LEU A 68 1.08 11.18 -10.63
C LEU A 68 1.55 12.09 -9.49
N ALA A 69 2.86 12.33 -9.43
CA ALA A 69 3.47 13.35 -8.59
C ALA A 69 4.18 14.34 -9.51
N SER A 70 3.71 15.59 -9.52
CA SER A 70 4.38 16.66 -10.25
C SER A 70 5.51 17.25 -9.43
N GLU A 71 6.50 17.84 -10.11
CA GLU A 71 7.60 18.53 -9.46
C GLU A 71 7.10 19.62 -8.50
N GLY A 72 7.75 19.75 -7.33
CA GLY A 72 7.36 20.70 -6.29
C GLY A 72 6.13 20.32 -5.45
N GLN A 73 5.47 19.19 -5.72
CA GLN A 73 4.38 18.71 -4.85
C GLN A 73 4.93 18.04 -3.59
N SER A 74 4.50 18.51 -2.42
CA SER A 74 4.72 17.87 -1.13
C SER A 74 3.40 17.41 -0.51
N ALA A 75 3.48 16.51 0.47
CA ALA A 75 2.38 16.19 1.36
C ALA A 75 2.82 16.39 2.81
N ALA A 76 1.91 16.94 3.62
CA ALA A 76 2.18 17.17 5.02
C ALA A 76 2.27 15.84 5.79
N ALA A 77 3.23 15.71 6.70
CA ALA A 77 3.41 14.50 7.50
C ALA A 77 2.12 14.08 8.24
N ILE A 78 1.31 15.05 8.66
CA ILE A 78 0.00 14.81 9.30
C ILE A 78 -1.01 14.16 8.35
N GLU A 79 -1.02 14.51 7.07
CA GLU A 79 -1.89 13.89 6.06
C GLU A 79 -1.47 12.45 5.82
N VAL A 80 -0.16 12.20 5.70
CA VAL A 80 0.39 10.85 5.54
C VAL A 80 0.01 9.96 6.73
N ARG A 81 0.24 10.45 7.95
CA ARG A 81 -0.17 9.76 9.19
C ARG A 81 -1.66 9.43 9.20
N ARG A 82 -2.51 10.37 8.78
CA ARG A 82 -3.95 10.15 8.73
C ARG A 82 -4.33 9.06 7.73
N VAL A 83 -3.76 9.07 6.53
CA VAL A 83 -4.02 8.03 5.51
C VAL A 83 -3.62 6.65 6.03
N LEU A 84 -2.44 6.54 6.64
CA LEU A 84 -1.94 5.29 7.19
C LEU A 84 -2.77 4.80 8.39
N ALA A 85 -3.21 5.72 9.27
CA ALA A 85 -4.08 5.39 10.40
C ALA A 85 -5.47 4.90 9.94
N ASP A 86 -6.06 5.56 8.95
CA ASP A 86 -7.33 5.14 8.36
C ASP A 86 -7.20 3.75 7.68
N LEU A 87 -6.09 3.49 6.99
CA LEU A 87 -5.82 2.18 6.39
C LEU A 87 -5.65 1.08 7.44
N SER A 88 -4.96 1.38 8.55
CA SER A 88 -4.79 0.43 9.67
C SER A 88 -6.10 0.01 10.32
N ARG A 89 -7.16 0.85 10.32
CA ARG A 89 -8.47 0.45 10.87
C ARG A 89 -9.08 -0.75 10.15
N GLY A 90 -8.80 -0.88 8.85
CA GLY A 90 -9.30 -1.95 7.99
C GLY A 90 -8.28 -3.03 7.63
N SER A 91 -7.11 -3.03 8.28
CA SER A 91 -5.99 -3.91 7.98
C SER A 91 -5.46 -4.59 9.25
N ARG A 92 -4.79 -5.73 9.07
CA ARG A 92 -4.04 -6.38 10.17
C ARG A 92 -2.69 -5.71 10.43
N LEU A 93 -2.32 -4.72 9.63
CA LEU A 93 -1.07 -3.97 9.74
C LEU A 93 -1.27 -2.64 10.44
N ARG A 94 -0.41 -2.39 11.42
CA ARG A 94 -0.23 -1.08 12.03
C ARG A 94 0.92 -0.36 11.35
N TYR A 95 0.71 0.88 10.90
CA TYR A 95 1.78 1.71 10.35
C TYR A 95 2.23 2.74 11.38
N LEU A 96 3.54 2.84 11.61
CA LEU A 96 4.18 3.82 12.47
C LEU A 96 5.04 4.75 11.63
N TRP A 97 4.54 5.95 11.38
CA TRP A 97 5.25 7.01 10.67
C TRP A 97 6.05 7.88 11.63
N GLN A 98 7.36 7.99 11.40
CA GLN A 98 8.30 8.63 12.34
C GLN A 98 8.87 9.97 11.84
N SER A 99 8.60 10.36 10.58
CA SER A 99 9.01 11.67 10.06
C SER A 99 8.03 12.76 10.48
N ASP A 100 8.53 13.92 10.89
CA ASP A 100 7.72 15.13 11.10
C ASP A 100 7.77 16.11 9.93
N ASP A 101 8.68 15.90 8.99
CA ASP A 101 8.88 16.78 7.84
C ASP A 101 7.86 16.50 6.73
N ASP A 102 7.50 17.56 6.01
CA ASP A 102 6.74 17.46 4.77
C ASP A 102 7.54 16.70 3.72
N CYS A 103 6.89 15.77 3.05
CA CYS A 103 7.56 14.81 2.18
C CYS A 103 7.24 15.10 0.71
N PRO A 104 8.22 15.09 -0.19
CA PRO A 104 7.96 15.17 -1.62
C PRO A 104 7.08 14.02 -2.08
N ARG A 105 6.05 14.31 -2.89
CA ARG A 105 5.10 13.30 -3.32
C ARG A 105 5.74 12.19 -4.16
N TYR A 106 6.81 12.49 -4.90
CA TYR A 106 7.51 11.50 -5.70
C TYR A 106 8.19 10.43 -4.82
N GLU A 107 8.77 10.83 -3.68
CA GLU A 107 9.33 9.88 -2.71
C GLU A 107 8.24 9.07 -2.01
N LEU A 108 7.12 9.72 -1.64
CA LEU A 108 5.99 9.04 -1.02
C LEU A 108 5.38 7.94 -1.88
N ARG A 109 5.43 8.06 -3.22
CA ARG A 109 5.02 6.98 -4.13
C ARG A 109 5.85 5.72 -3.86
N ALA A 110 7.18 5.84 -3.82
CA ALA A 110 8.07 4.72 -3.53
C ALA A 110 7.83 4.14 -2.13
N VAL A 111 7.67 5.01 -1.12
CA VAL A 111 7.34 4.55 0.26
C VAL A 111 6.03 3.75 0.26
N PHE A 112 4.97 4.23 -0.37
CA PHE A 112 3.69 3.53 -0.37
C PHE A 112 3.72 2.22 -1.17
N LEU A 113 4.49 2.15 -2.25
CA LEU A 113 4.73 0.89 -2.96
C LEU A 113 5.50 -0.11 -2.08
N ALA A 114 6.49 0.36 -1.31
CA ALA A 114 7.20 -0.47 -0.33
C ALA A 114 6.26 -1.03 0.75
N LEU A 115 5.27 -0.24 1.19
CA LEU A 115 4.22 -0.73 2.12
C LEU A 115 3.39 -1.87 1.50
N LEU A 116 3.03 -1.76 0.22
CA LEU A 116 2.33 -2.84 -0.49
C LEU A 116 3.20 -4.09 -0.63
N CYS A 117 4.50 -3.95 -0.86
CA CYS A 117 5.43 -5.08 -0.86
C CYS A 117 5.41 -5.80 0.49
N LEU A 118 5.56 -5.05 1.60
CA LEU A 118 5.54 -5.61 2.96
C LEU A 118 4.20 -6.26 3.31
N GLU A 119 3.08 -5.71 2.85
CA GLU A 119 1.76 -6.31 3.06
C GLU A 119 1.68 -7.75 2.52
N THR A 120 2.31 -8.04 1.38
CA THR A 120 2.34 -9.41 0.84
C THR A 120 3.15 -10.38 1.70
N ALA A 121 4.14 -9.88 2.45
CA ALA A 121 4.97 -10.69 3.33
C ALA A 121 4.45 -10.81 4.76
N LEU A 122 3.46 -9.99 5.14
CA LEU A 122 2.87 -9.96 6.47
C LEU A 122 1.36 -10.33 6.46
N PRO A 123 0.96 -11.49 5.90
CA PRO A 123 -0.45 -11.84 5.75
C PRO A 123 -1.18 -12.03 7.10
N TYR A 124 -0.42 -12.29 8.15
CA TYR A 124 -0.92 -12.47 9.53
C TYR A 124 -0.95 -11.16 10.33
N GLY A 125 -0.66 -10.03 9.69
CA GLY A 125 -0.55 -8.74 10.36
C GLY A 125 0.83 -8.50 10.97
N GLY A 126 0.93 -7.39 11.70
CA GLY A 126 2.21 -6.90 12.21
C GLY A 126 2.27 -5.38 12.30
N GLU A 127 3.49 -4.87 12.45
CA GLU A 127 3.79 -3.46 12.52
C GLU A 127 4.79 -3.09 11.43
N VAL A 128 4.52 -1.99 10.72
CA VAL A 128 5.44 -1.42 9.74
C VAL A 128 5.91 -0.07 10.25
N ARG A 129 7.22 0.11 10.40
CA ARG A 129 7.86 1.36 10.83
C ARG A 129 8.43 2.08 9.61
N ILE A 130 8.15 3.37 9.50
CA ILE A 130 8.60 4.21 8.40
C ILE A 130 9.37 5.39 8.98
N SER A 131 10.65 5.46 8.62
CA SER A 131 11.56 6.51 9.07
C SER A 131 12.24 7.17 7.88
N SER A 132 12.52 8.46 8.03
CA SER A 132 13.36 9.25 7.13
C SER A 132 14.64 9.68 7.85
N GLY A 133 15.73 9.77 7.10
CA GLY A 133 17.03 10.22 7.57
C GLY A 133 17.88 10.63 6.37
N ALA A 134 19.01 9.95 6.14
CA ALA A 134 19.76 10.08 4.88
C ALA A 134 19.01 9.48 3.66
N GLY A 135 17.95 8.72 3.91
CA GLY A 135 17.05 8.11 2.93
C GLY A 135 15.82 7.57 3.66
N TRP A 136 14.99 6.81 2.95
CA TRP A 136 13.84 6.12 3.53
C TRP A 136 14.24 4.76 4.07
N ARG A 137 13.74 4.41 5.25
CA ARG A 137 13.79 3.04 5.78
C ARG A 137 12.38 2.61 6.19
N ILE A 138 11.93 1.49 5.64
CA ILE A 138 10.62 0.90 5.84
C ILE A 138 10.81 -0.53 6.36
N GLU A 139 10.47 -0.75 7.63
CA GLU A 139 10.69 -2.03 8.32
C GLU A 139 9.35 -2.67 8.69
N GLY A 140 9.07 -3.85 8.12
CA GLY A 140 7.93 -4.67 8.49
C GLY A 140 8.32 -5.74 9.50
N HIS A 141 7.57 -5.82 10.61
CA HIS A 141 7.70 -6.81 11.65
C HIS A 141 6.40 -7.60 11.81
N GLY A 142 6.49 -8.91 11.95
CA GLY A 142 5.30 -9.74 12.15
C GLY A 142 5.61 -11.07 12.83
N PRO A 143 4.57 -11.75 13.34
CA PRO A 143 4.74 -13.03 14.03
C PRO A 143 5.22 -14.15 13.10
N ARG A 144 5.00 -13.99 11.79
CA ARG A 144 5.44 -14.91 10.75
C ARG A 144 5.51 -14.20 9.41
N LEU A 145 6.67 -14.28 8.75
CA LEU A 145 6.87 -13.77 7.41
C LEU A 145 6.47 -14.82 6.35
N ARG A 146 5.93 -14.36 5.22
CA ARG A 146 5.68 -15.18 4.02
C ARG A 146 6.38 -14.57 2.81
N LEU A 147 7.57 -15.08 2.50
CA LEU A 147 8.36 -14.59 1.38
C LEU A 147 8.07 -15.38 0.11
N GLN A 148 7.84 -14.67 -0.99
CA GLN A 148 7.90 -15.23 -2.34
C GLN A 148 9.20 -14.77 -2.96
N GLU A 149 10.24 -15.61 -2.86
CA GLU A 149 11.64 -15.24 -3.17
C GLU A 149 11.79 -14.50 -4.50
N ASN A 150 11.14 -14.98 -5.57
CA ASN A 150 11.20 -14.38 -6.90
C ASN A 150 10.71 -12.92 -6.95
N LEU A 151 9.74 -12.53 -6.12
CA LEU A 151 9.24 -11.15 -6.06
C LEU A 151 10.22 -10.25 -5.30
N TRP A 152 10.77 -10.74 -4.19
CA TRP A 152 11.70 -9.97 -3.36
C TRP A 152 13.07 -9.79 -4.05
N GLN A 153 13.54 -10.81 -4.76
CA GLN A 153 14.74 -10.71 -5.60
C GLN A 153 14.56 -9.75 -6.78
N ASN A 154 13.34 -9.63 -7.32
CA ASN A 154 13.00 -8.67 -8.38
C ASN A 154 13.20 -7.22 -7.93
N LEU A 155 12.99 -6.91 -6.64
CA LEU A 155 13.21 -5.55 -6.10
C LEU A 155 14.66 -5.08 -6.26
N THR A 156 15.61 -5.99 -6.08
CA THR A 156 17.05 -5.73 -6.17
C THR A 156 17.63 -5.99 -7.56
N GLY A 157 16.80 -6.27 -8.57
CA GLY A 157 17.24 -6.57 -9.93
C GLY A 157 17.95 -7.92 -10.10
N GLN A 158 17.90 -8.81 -9.11
CA GLN A 158 18.57 -10.11 -9.13
C GLN A 158 17.87 -11.12 -10.05
N THR A 159 16.57 -10.95 -10.29
CA THR A 159 15.77 -11.82 -11.17
C THR A 159 14.67 -11.01 -11.84
N ALA A 160 14.42 -11.24 -13.13
CA ALA A 160 13.27 -10.69 -13.81
C ALA A 160 12.07 -11.62 -13.62
N THR A 161 11.07 -11.19 -12.84
CA THR A 161 9.89 -12.00 -12.51
C THR A 161 8.64 -11.37 -13.12
N SER A 162 7.76 -12.21 -13.68
CA SER A 162 6.43 -11.75 -14.08
C SER A 162 5.53 -11.57 -12.85
N VAL A 163 5.00 -10.37 -12.65
CA VAL A 163 4.05 -10.01 -11.60
C VAL A 163 2.60 -10.03 -12.11
N SER A 164 1.69 -10.46 -11.24
CA SER A 164 0.25 -10.28 -11.39
C SER A 164 -0.20 -8.87 -10.94
N PRO A 165 -1.48 -8.48 -11.14
CA PRO A 165 -1.98 -7.21 -10.59
C PRO A 165 -1.75 -7.04 -9.09
N ALA A 166 -1.91 -8.12 -8.31
CA ALA A 166 -1.68 -8.12 -6.85
C ALA A 166 -0.20 -7.90 -6.45
N GLU A 167 0.71 -7.97 -7.42
CA GLU A 167 2.15 -7.93 -7.23
C GLU A 167 2.79 -6.77 -8.01
N VAL A 168 1.99 -5.93 -8.68
CA VAL A 168 2.48 -4.85 -9.56
C VAL A 168 3.44 -3.88 -8.86
N GLN A 169 3.29 -3.69 -7.55
CA GLN A 169 4.21 -2.91 -6.72
C GLN A 169 5.66 -3.40 -6.79
N PHE A 170 5.90 -4.70 -6.97
CA PHE A 170 7.24 -5.28 -7.10
C PHE A 170 7.91 -4.92 -8.42
N ALA A 171 7.13 -4.60 -9.46
CA ALA A 171 7.65 -4.08 -10.73
C ALA A 171 7.84 -2.55 -10.70
N LEU A 172 6.98 -1.82 -9.99
CA LEU A 172 7.01 -0.36 -9.97
C LEU A 172 8.03 0.23 -9.00
N LEU A 173 8.20 -0.37 -7.82
CA LEU A 173 9.06 0.19 -6.78
C LEU A 173 10.50 0.41 -7.25
N PRO A 174 11.18 -0.57 -7.91
CA PRO A 174 12.55 -0.37 -8.37
C PRO A 174 12.67 0.73 -9.43
N LEU A 175 11.66 0.89 -10.28
CA LEU A 175 11.64 1.93 -11.31
C LEU A 175 11.58 3.32 -10.68
N LEU A 176 10.70 3.52 -9.69
CA LEU A 176 10.60 4.82 -9.01
C LEU A 176 11.84 5.14 -8.17
N VAL A 177 12.46 4.12 -7.55
CA VAL A 177 13.71 4.32 -6.80
C VAL A 177 14.86 4.70 -7.73
N ALA A 178 14.95 4.07 -8.91
CA ALA A 178 15.93 4.42 -9.93
C ALA A 178 15.72 5.83 -10.52
N GLU A 179 14.46 6.27 -10.71
CA GLU A 179 14.13 7.65 -11.13
C GLU A 179 14.64 8.71 -10.14
N MET A 180 14.78 8.35 -8.86
CA MET A 180 15.35 9.21 -7.82
C MET A 180 16.87 9.09 -7.70
N GLU A 181 17.53 8.36 -8.61
CA GLU A 181 18.97 8.07 -8.59
C GLU A 181 19.44 7.40 -7.28
N ARG A 182 18.57 6.57 -6.67
CA ARG A 182 18.84 5.82 -5.44
C ARG A 182 18.90 4.32 -5.73
N GLU A 183 19.49 3.57 -4.80
CA GLU A 183 19.52 2.10 -4.84
C GLU A 183 18.56 1.52 -3.81
N LEU A 184 17.73 0.56 -4.25
CA LEU A 184 16.86 -0.17 -3.36
C LEU A 184 17.61 -1.34 -2.70
N SER A 185 17.69 -1.31 -1.38
CA SER A 185 18.23 -2.40 -0.56
C SER A 185 17.11 -3.16 0.14
N VAL A 186 17.29 -4.47 0.26
CA VAL A 186 16.37 -5.39 0.93
C VAL A 186 17.17 -6.21 1.94
N GLU A 187 16.78 -6.16 3.21
CA GLU A 187 17.32 -7.02 4.26
C GLU A 187 16.20 -7.88 4.84
N ILE A 188 16.45 -9.18 4.96
CA ILE A 188 15.47 -10.15 5.45
C ILE A 188 16.08 -10.89 6.65
N ALA A 189 15.35 -10.89 7.76
CA ALA A 189 15.61 -11.68 8.95
C ALA A 189 14.39 -12.56 9.28
N ASP A 190 14.45 -13.36 10.35
CA ASP A 190 13.39 -14.32 10.69
C ASP A 190 12.03 -13.66 10.99
N ASP A 191 12.03 -12.47 11.59
CA ASP A 191 10.84 -11.74 12.05
C ASP A 191 10.71 -10.32 11.46
N ARG A 192 11.66 -9.91 10.61
CA ARG A 192 11.73 -8.57 10.03
C ARG A 192 12.11 -8.58 8.55
N ILE A 193 11.51 -7.68 7.78
CA ILE A 193 11.99 -7.28 6.46
C ILE A 193 12.21 -5.77 6.46
N SER A 194 13.36 -5.32 5.97
CA SER A 194 13.70 -3.90 5.83
C SER A 194 13.92 -3.55 4.37
N LEU A 195 13.29 -2.48 3.92
CA LEU A 195 13.51 -1.82 2.63
C LEU A 195 14.15 -0.47 2.88
N ALA A 196 15.23 -0.14 2.18
CA ALA A 196 15.82 1.20 2.27
C ALA A 196 16.30 1.74 0.92
N PHE A 197 16.14 3.05 0.72
CA PHE A 197 16.54 3.79 -0.48
C PHE A 197 16.74 5.29 -0.22
#